data_AF-A0A1B6IHJ9-F1
#
_entry.id   AF-A0A1B6IHJ9-F1
#
_cell.length_a   1.000
_cell.length_b   1.000
_cell.length_c   1.000
_cell.angle_alpha   90.00
_cell.angle_beta   90.00
_cell.angle_gamma   90.00
#
_symmetry.space_group_name_H-M   'P 1'
#
loop_
_entity.id
_entity.type
_entity.pdbx_description
1 polymer ?
#
loop_
_entity_poly.entity_id
_entity_poly.type
_entity_poly.pdbx_seq_one_letter_code
_entity_poly.pdbx_strand_id
1 'polypeptide(L)'
;MINNNINNKSYQNQRVFYNSSIYQNSQQKPRDILRSFNSSNTPNELFNKNECVSLSSTKSLQKTETKFGGLGDGKIHEMKTMSIFPTEEDLLREACALSMNLKTGPYKDVDHYLTVQFRLLRENFMAPLREGIAEYFKDSSLTKEEEEEEDEEVEPDVFICHDVKILDAYFIDGGKFGHEIYFCNDENWKELCKFGSLLLFTTNSFQTFFSAAVIDITHMRLVVRLDPKHYILYDNIYDCQFTVAIPKLHFEPYFHVLSGLQRMGQEQFPMEKYIIKANTTPKPPAYIAELGLKTYTINGKHCVDISHPSWPKFDSMMFNSSEHLAFRAALTNEFVAIQKPPGTEKTILTLEVVSALLDNVRIDTPILVVCHSNHGLDQLLEGILEKTKNIIRIGSKSRNKKLEQFNINKHRPKQYGYGALAGNMKRLAKQYANKKLLINYAIDNVSDMVFNERIKQEMRKIEEKIQELEKKVENARHT
;
A
#
# COMPACT_ATOMS: atom_id res chain seq x y z
N MET A 1 -64.51 24.30 13.08
CA MET A 1 -64.48 23.35 14.20
C MET A 1 -63.03 22.98 14.47
N ILE A 2 -62.51 23.43 15.63
CA ILE A 2 -61.27 23.00 16.34
C ILE A 2 -59.98 23.15 15.50
N ASN A 3 -59.23 24.26 15.51
CA ASN A 3 -58.51 24.95 16.61
C ASN A 3 -57.51 24.06 17.39
N ASN A 4 -56.21 24.18 17.07
CA ASN A 4 -55.18 24.66 18.01
C ASN A 4 -53.81 24.83 17.32
N ASN A 5 -53.49 26.09 17.02
CA ASN A 5 -52.15 26.64 17.19
C ASN A 5 -51.75 26.56 18.68
N ILE A 6 -50.45 26.47 18.98
CA ILE A 6 -49.74 27.39 19.90
C ILE A 6 -48.25 27.01 20.06
N ASN A 7 -47.42 27.99 19.65
CA ASN A 7 -46.14 28.48 20.20
C ASN A 7 -44.80 27.74 20.03
N ASN A 8 -44.03 28.24 19.06
CA ASN A 8 -42.86 29.12 19.24
C ASN A 8 -42.05 29.04 20.55
N LYS A 9 -40.75 28.75 20.42
CA LYS A 9 -39.69 29.76 20.66
C LYS A 9 -38.35 29.37 20.02
N SER A 10 -37.85 30.34 19.26
CA SER A 10 -36.52 30.55 18.69
C SER A 10 -35.38 30.56 19.71
N TYR A 11 -34.17 30.16 19.31
CA TYR A 11 -32.84 30.81 19.51
C TYR A 11 -31.78 29.87 18.89
N GLN A 12 -31.28 30.19 17.70
CA GLN A 12 -29.93 30.74 17.42
C GLN A 12 -28.73 29.82 17.72
N ASN A 13 -27.94 29.63 16.63
CA ASN A 13 -26.51 29.32 16.55
C ASN A 13 -26.01 27.93 16.99
N GLN A 14 -25.72 27.10 15.99
CA GLN A 14 -24.38 26.49 15.85
C GLN A 14 -24.14 26.10 14.38
N ARG A 15 -23.26 26.88 13.73
CA ARG A 15 -22.55 26.48 12.52
C ARG A 15 -21.61 25.34 12.91
N VAL A 16 -21.68 24.20 12.24
CA VAL A 16 -20.57 23.23 12.25
C VAL A 16 -20.00 23.17 10.85
N PHE A 17 -18.74 23.58 10.77
CA PHE A 17 -17.93 23.78 9.59
C PHE A 17 -17.59 22.43 8.92
N TYR A 18 -17.71 22.40 7.59
CA TYR A 18 -16.93 21.51 6.74
C TYR A 18 -15.46 21.93 6.85
N ASN A 19 -14.63 21.14 7.53
CA ASN A 19 -13.17 21.27 7.43
C ASN A 19 -12.64 20.34 6.34
N SER A 20 -12.67 20.88 5.13
CA SER A 20 -11.65 20.66 4.11
C SER A 20 -10.41 21.51 4.39
N SER A 21 -9.23 21.05 3.96
CA SER A 21 -7.86 21.63 4.05
C SER A 21 -7.07 21.19 5.30
N ILE A 22 -5.76 20.87 5.29
CA ILE A 22 -4.61 21.47 4.58
C ILE A 22 -3.48 20.42 4.45
N TYR A 23 -2.91 20.22 3.25
CA TYR A 23 -1.48 19.88 3.09
C TYR A 23 -1.00 20.55 1.78
N GLN A 24 -0.63 21.83 1.90
CA GLN A 24 0.25 22.50 0.95
C GLN A 24 1.24 23.40 1.70
N ASN A 25 2.52 23.13 1.42
CA ASN A 25 3.70 24.00 1.44
C ASN A 25 4.31 24.46 2.78
N SER A 26 5.48 23.90 3.06
CA SER A 26 6.65 24.68 3.49
C SER A 26 7.80 24.47 2.50
N GLN A 27 7.85 25.36 1.50
CA GLN A 27 9.11 25.76 0.87
C GLN A 27 9.58 27.02 1.60
N GLN A 28 10.68 26.93 2.35
CA GLN A 28 11.49 28.09 2.69
C GLN A 28 12.88 27.89 2.06
N LYS A 29 13.23 28.87 1.23
CA LYS A 29 14.55 29.05 0.61
C LYS A 29 15.64 29.31 1.66
N PRO A 30 16.90 28.95 1.38
CA PRO A 30 18.02 29.21 2.26
C PRO A 30 18.38 30.71 2.28
N ARG A 31 18.71 31.24 3.46
CA ARG A 31 19.33 32.57 3.62
C ARG A 31 20.84 32.40 3.67
N ASP A 32 21.51 32.87 2.63
CA ASP A 32 22.93 33.19 2.63
C ASP A 32 23.19 34.43 3.49
N ILE A 33 24.06 34.32 4.49
CA ILE A 33 24.80 35.47 5.05
C ILE A 33 26.27 35.08 5.20
N LEU A 34 27.08 35.55 4.26
CA LEU A 34 28.52 35.73 4.38
C LEU A 34 28.84 36.74 5.50
N ARG A 35 29.80 36.42 6.38
CA ARG A 35 30.75 37.41 6.97
C ARG A 35 32.00 36.73 7.55
N SER A 36 33.08 36.84 6.79
CA SER A 36 34.47 37.21 7.14
C SER A 36 35.09 36.82 8.49
N PHE A 37 36.25 36.15 8.38
CA PHE A 37 37.40 36.09 9.29
C PHE A 37 37.78 37.43 9.96
N ASN A 38 38.14 37.43 11.26
CA ASN A 38 39.53 37.54 11.75
C ASN A 38 39.68 37.80 13.27
N SER A 39 40.74 37.19 13.81
CA SER A 39 41.71 37.64 14.84
C SER A 39 41.38 37.69 16.36
N SER A 40 42.14 36.85 17.08
CA SER A 40 43.00 37.13 18.26
C SER A 40 42.38 37.53 19.61
N ASN A 41 42.55 36.69 20.63
CA ASN A 41 43.43 36.92 21.80
C ASN A 41 43.24 35.83 22.89
N THR A 42 44.35 35.29 23.38
CA THR A 42 44.55 34.62 24.68
C THR A 42 45.00 35.66 25.74
N PRO A 43 45.31 35.38 27.03
CA PRO A 43 45.25 34.12 27.83
C PRO A 43 44.74 34.26 29.32
N ASN A 44 44.81 33.14 30.08
CA ASN A 44 45.00 32.98 31.54
C ASN A 44 43.81 33.18 32.52
N GLU A 45 43.63 32.47 33.65
CA GLU A 45 44.29 31.33 34.34
C GLU A 45 43.48 30.93 35.61
N LEU A 46 43.89 29.82 36.26
CA LEU A 46 43.66 29.34 37.66
C LEU A 46 42.48 28.35 37.90
N PHE A 47 42.73 27.02 37.99
CA PHE A 47 43.28 26.18 39.10
C PHE A 47 42.20 25.85 40.17
N ASN A 48 41.97 24.63 40.71
CA ASN A 48 42.75 23.40 40.97
C ASN A 48 41.75 22.23 41.23
N LYS A 49 41.92 21.03 40.64
CA LYS A 49 42.47 19.76 41.23
C LYS A 49 41.61 18.99 42.25
N ASN A 50 41.26 17.74 41.88
CA ASN A 50 41.72 16.45 42.45
C ASN A 50 41.05 15.31 41.64
N GLU A 51 41.76 14.56 40.77
CA GLU A 51 42.40 13.23 40.99
C GLU A 51 41.42 12.14 41.45
N CYS A 52 41.33 10.91 40.91
CA CYS A 52 42.16 10.03 40.05
C CYS A 52 41.19 8.88 39.60
N VAL A 53 41.28 8.14 38.48
CA VAL A 53 42.34 7.24 37.99
C VAL A 53 42.03 6.88 36.52
N SER A 54 43.06 6.87 35.70
CA SER A 54 43.10 6.44 34.30
C SER A 54 43.57 4.99 34.16
N LEU A 55 43.19 4.32 33.07
CA LEU A 55 44.09 3.40 32.35
C LEU A 55 43.74 3.43 30.86
N SER A 56 44.74 3.88 30.09
CA SER A 56 44.73 4.15 28.67
C SER A 56 45.17 2.93 27.86
N SER A 57 44.68 2.81 26.63
CA SER A 57 45.52 2.38 25.50
C SER A 57 44.90 2.81 24.18
N THR A 58 45.50 3.83 23.58
CA THR A 58 45.32 4.25 22.20
C THR A 58 45.97 3.23 21.26
N LYS A 59 45.23 2.73 20.27
CA LYS A 59 45.80 2.23 19.02
C LYS A 59 44.96 2.70 17.84
N SER A 60 45.61 3.50 17.01
CA SER A 60 45.20 3.97 15.69
C SER A 60 44.75 2.82 14.79
N LEU A 61 43.50 2.86 14.32
CA LEU A 61 43.04 2.01 13.23
C LEU A 61 43.20 2.75 11.90
N GLN A 62 44.21 2.30 11.16
CA GLN A 62 44.45 2.63 9.77
C GLN A 62 43.23 2.31 8.92
N LYS A 63 42.89 3.25 8.01
CA LYS A 63 42.09 2.99 6.82
C LYS A 63 42.62 1.75 6.11
N THR A 64 41.84 0.68 6.15
CA THR A 64 41.97 -0.44 5.21
C THR A 64 40.76 -0.38 4.28
N GLU A 65 40.98 0.22 3.11
CA GLU A 65 40.13 0.03 1.94
C GLU A 65 40.12 -1.47 1.61
N THR A 66 39.14 -2.17 2.13
CA THR A 66 38.89 -3.55 1.74
C THR A 66 38.13 -3.48 0.43
N LYS A 67 38.84 -3.77 -0.67
CA LYS A 67 38.26 -4.03 -1.99
C LYS A 67 37.25 -5.18 -1.86
N PHE A 68 35.98 -4.87 -1.67
CA PHE A 68 34.90 -5.82 -1.87
C PHE A 68 34.57 -5.87 -3.37
N GLY A 69 35.18 -6.83 -4.05
CA GLY A 69 34.58 -7.38 -5.27
C GLY A 69 33.31 -8.17 -4.92
N GLY A 70 32.24 -7.98 -5.70
CA GLY A 70 31.05 -8.83 -5.67
C GLY A 70 30.01 -8.51 -4.57
N LEU A 71 29.55 -7.26 -4.44
CA LEU A 71 28.57 -6.85 -3.40
C LEU A 71 27.10 -6.72 -3.88
N GLY A 72 26.80 -7.16 -5.11
CA GLY A 72 25.46 -7.02 -5.72
C GLY A 72 24.51 -8.19 -5.41
N ASP A 73 24.93 -9.42 -5.75
CA ASP A 73 24.06 -10.59 -5.74
C ASP A 73 23.52 -10.97 -4.36
N GLY A 74 24.33 -10.82 -3.31
CA GLY A 74 23.90 -11.18 -1.95
C GLY A 74 22.72 -10.35 -1.44
N LYS A 75 22.70 -9.04 -1.74
CA LYS A 75 21.67 -8.12 -1.24
C LYS A 75 20.33 -8.30 -1.95
N ILE A 76 20.36 -8.60 -3.25
CA ILE A 76 19.13 -8.85 -4.02
C ILE A 76 18.52 -10.21 -3.65
N HIS A 77 19.34 -11.24 -3.41
CA HIS A 77 18.85 -12.54 -2.93
C HIS A 77 18.19 -12.42 -1.54
N GLU A 78 18.80 -11.68 -0.63
CA GLU A 78 18.22 -11.35 0.67
C GLU A 78 16.86 -10.64 0.51
N MET A 79 16.79 -9.60 -0.33
CA MET A 79 15.55 -8.87 -0.61
C MET A 79 14.43 -9.78 -1.15
N LYS A 80 14.76 -10.68 -2.10
CA LYS A 80 13.78 -11.59 -2.73
C LYS A 80 13.23 -12.66 -1.79
N THR A 81 13.94 -12.96 -0.71
CA THR A 81 13.55 -13.99 0.27
C THR A 81 12.99 -13.42 1.58
N MET A 82 13.17 -12.11 1.81
CA MET A 82 12.69 -11.41 2.99
C MET A 82 11.16 -11.47 3.12
N SER A 83 10.66 -11.69 4.34
CA SER A 83 9.22 -11.63 4.60
C SER A 83 8.68 -10.21 4.44
N ILE A 84 7.57 -10.08 3.71
CA ILE A 84 6.80 -8.83 3.64
C ILE A 84 5.98 -8.63 4.91
N PHE A 85 5.46 -9.71 5.48
CA PHE A 85 4.76 -9.66 6.77
C PHE A 85 5.77 -9.48 7.91
N PRO A 86 5.40 -8.76 8.98
CA PRO A 86 6.28 -8.57 10.14
C PRO A 86 6.64 -9.90 10.79
N THR A 87 7.87 -10.01 11.27
CA THR A 87 8.38 -11.13 12.06
C THR A 87 8.78 -10.66 13.46
N GLU A 88 9.01 -11.59 14.38
CA GLU A 88 9.52 -11.26 15.73
C GLU A 88 10.84 -10.48 15.66
N GLU A 89 11.74 -10.84 14.74
CA GLU A 89 13.00 -10.12 14.57
C GLU A 89 12.77 -8.67 14.14
N ASP A 90 11.76 -8.40 13.30
CA ASP A 90 11.45 -7.04 12.85
C ASP A 90 11.00 -6.14 14.00
N LEU A 91 10.27 -6.70 14.97
CA LEU A 91 9.75 -5.95 16.12
C LEU A 91 10.78 -5.77 17.22
N LEU A 92 11.67 -6.75 17.42
CA LEU A 92 12.61 -6.79 18.54
C LEU A 92 13.99 -6.19 18.21
N ARG A 93 14.33 -6.06 16.93
CA ARG A 93 15.66 -5.57 16.50
C ARG A 93 15.67 -4.05 16.35
N GLU A 94 16.81 -3.43 16.69
CA GLU A 94 17.09 -2.04 16.36
C GLU A 94 17.04 -1.79 14.85
N ALA A 95 16.64 -0.58 14.45
CA ALA A 95 16.45 -0.19 13.06
C ALA A 95 17.70 -0.49 12.21
N CYS A 96 17.50 -1.11 11.04
CA CYS A 96 18.59 -1.50 10.16
C CYS A 96 19.19 -0.27 9.45
N ALA A 97 20.49 -0.32 9.12
CA ALA A 97 21.13 0.70 8.30
C ALA A 97 20.52 0.73 6.88
N LEU A 98 19.72 1.75 6.60
CA LEU A 98 19.08 1.94 5.30
C LEU A 98 20.01 2.59 4.29
N SER A 99 19.86 2.18 3.02
CA SER A 99 20.49 2.88 1.90
C SER A 99 19.67 4.11 1.54
N MET A 100 20.34 5.24 1.25
CA MET A 100 19.64 6.46 0.87
C MET A 100 18.97 6.33 -0.50
N ASN A 101 17.79 6.92 -0.63
CA ASN A 101 17.15 7.11 -1.93
C ASN A 101 17.98 8.07 -2.79
N LEU A 102 18.31 7.68 -4.02
CA LEU A 102 19.03 8.55 -4.96
C LEU A 102 18.04 9.57 -5.54
N LYS A 103 18.20 10.84 -5.16
CA LYS A 103 17.41 11.97 -5.67
C LYS A 103 17.95 12.50 -7.00
N THR A 104 19.23 12.32 -7.26
CA THR A 104 19.94 12.80 -8.45
C THR A 104 20.88 11.72 -8.97
N GLY A 105 21.00 11.66 -10.30
CA GLY A 105 21.86 10.68 -10.98
C GLY A 105 21.23 9.29 -11.13
N PRO A 106 21.94 8.38 -11.85
CA PRO A 106 21.46 7.04 -12.12
C PRO A 106 21.68 6.10 -10.93
N TYR A 107 20.85 5.05 -10.86
CA TYR A 107 21.16 3.87 -10.07
C TYR A 107 22.24 3.06 -10.79
N LYS A 108 23.06 2.33 -10.01
CA LYS A 108 24.10 1.45 -10.54
C LYS A 108 23.53 0.44 -11.55
N ASP A 109 22.44 -0.23 -11.18
CA ASP A 109 21.74 -1.25 -11.95
C ASP A 109 20.32 -1.43 -11.38
N VAL A 110 19.53 -2.31 -12.00
CA VAL A 110 18.16 -2.63 -11.57
C VAL A 110 18.15 -3.20 -10.15
N ASP A 111 19.06 -4.11 -9.83
CA ASP A 111 19.09 -4.79 -8.53
C ASP A 111 19.39 -3.82 -7.39
N HIS A 112 20.28 -2.85 -7.63
CA HIS A 112 20.52 -1.77 -6.69
C HIS A 112 19.26 -0.93 -6.45
N TYR A 113 18.54 -0.54 -7.51
CA TYR A 113 17.27 0.18 -7.37
C TYR A 113 16.23 -0.61 -6.59
N LEU A 114 15.99 -1.87 -6.98
CA LEU A 114 15.01 -2.74 -6.33
C LEU A 114 15.33 -2.92 -4.85
N THR A 115 16.60 -3.20 -4.51
CA THR A 115 17.05 -3.38 -3.13
C THR A 115 16.82 -2.11 -2.29
N VAL A 116 17.20 -0.95 -2.82
CA VAL A 116 17.04 0.34 -2.11
C VAL A 116 15.55 0.65 -1.89
N GLN A 117 14.73 0.59 -2.94
CA GLN A 117 13.31 0.92 -2.84
C GLN A 117 12.54 -0.06 -1.97
N PHE A 118 12.84 -1.36 -2.07
CA PHE A 118 12.21 -2.38 -1.23
C PHE A 118 12.50 -2.14 0.26
N ARG A 119 13.78 -1.93 0.62
CA ARG A 119 14.17 -1.73 2.03
C ARG A 119 13.57 -0.45 2.62
N LEU A 120 13.61 0.65 1.86
CA LEU A 120 13.01 1.92 2.30
C LEU A 120 11.50 1.80 2.49
N LEU A 121 10.80 1.19 1.53
CA LEU A 121 9.36 1.05 1.59
C LEU A 121 8.92 0.09 2.70
N ARG A 122 9.63 -1.02 2.89
CA ARG A 122 9.37 -1.97 3.97
C ARG A 122 9.59 -1.30 5.32
N GLU A 123 10.70 -0.59 5.50
CA GLU A 123 11.01 0.09 6.75
C GLU A 123 10.02 1.22 7.07
N ASN A 124 9.50 1.92 6.04
CA ASN A 124 8.45 2.92 6.24
C ASN A 124 7.16 2.34 6.86
N PHE A 125 6.90 1.04 6.67
CA PHE A 125 5.82 0.34 7.36
C PHE A 125 6.26 -0.28 8.70
N MET A 126 7.46 -0.85 8.76
CA MET A 126 7.94 -1.58 9.95
C MET A 126 8.35 -0.67 11.10
N ALA A 127 8.88 0.53 10.83
CA ALA A 127 9.33 1.44 11.89
C ALA A 127 8.19 1.89 12.82
N PRO A 128 7.06 2.44 12.32
CA PRO A 128 5.94 2.84 13.18
C PRO A 128 5.34 1.64 13.94
N LEU A 129 5.33 0.46 13.30
CA LEU A 129 4.86 -0.76 13.94
C LEU A 129 5.76 -1.18 15.11
N ARG A 130 7.08 -1.18 14.91
CA ARG A 130 8.06 -1.50 15.94
C ARG A 130 8.01 -0.50 17.10
N GLU A 131 7.88 0.79 16.79
CA GLU A 131 7.76 1.86 17.79
C GLU A 131 6.50 1.69 18.64
N GLY A 132 5.33 1.49 18.02
CA GLY A 132 4.08 1.32 18.77
C GLY A 132 4.03 0.04 19.61
N ILE A 133 4.70 -1.04 19.19
CA ILE A 133 4.84 -2.25 20.03
C ILE A 133 5.83 -2.02 21.18
N ALA A 134 6.90 -1.26 20.95
CA ALA A 134 7.86 -0.91 22.01
C ALA A 134 7.22 0.00 23.07
N GLU A 135 6.34 0.91 22.68
CA GLU A 135 5.54 1.74 23.58
C GLU A 135 4.62 0.89 24.46
N TYR A 136 3.89 -0.07 23.87
CA TYR A 136 3.09 -1.04 24.62
C TYR A 136 3.90 -1.78 25.71
N PHE A 137 5.17 -2.11 25.44
CA PHE A 137 6.04 -2.73 26.44
C PHE A 137 6.41 -1.81 27.60
N LYS A 138 6.59 -0.51 27.33
CA LYS A 138 6.87 0.48 28.38
C LYS A 138 5.64 0.64 29.28
N ASP A 139 4.46 0.81 28.69
CA ASP A 139 3.21 0.96 29.43
C ASP A 139 2.87 -0.25 30.30
N SER A 140 3.17 -1.46 29.80
CA SER A 140 2.98 -2.69 30.59
C SER A 140 3.98 -2.85 31.74
N SER A 141 5.11 -2.12 31.71
CA SER A 141 6.20 -2.24 32.69
C SER A 141 6.18 -1.13 33.75
N LEU A 142 5.51 0.00 33.48
CA LEU A 142 5.35 1.09 34.42
C LEU A 142 4.26 0.75 35.44
N THR A 143 4.66 0.49 36.69
CA THR A 143 3.79 0.73 37.85
C THR A 143 3.36 2.19 37.81
N LYS A 144 2.05 2.46 37.97
CA LYS A 144 1.40 3.78 37.86
C LYS A 144 1.84 4.84 38.90
N GLU A 145 3.11 4.85 39.27
CA GLU A 145 3.70 5.83 40.16
C GLU A 145 4.82 6.49 39.38
N GLU A 146 4.59 7.78 39.07
CA GLU A 146 5.53 8.80 38.59
C GLU A 146 5.39 9.24 37.12
N GLU A 147 5.18 10.55 37.00
CA GLU A 147 5.35 11.46 35.86
C GLU A 147 4.17 11.63 34.88
N GLU A 148 3.18 12.42 35.33
CA GLU A 148 2.34 13.27 34.47
C GLU A 148 3.21 14.43 33.94
N GLU A 149 4.02 14.20 32.90
CA GLU A 149 4.38 15.29 31.99
C GLU A 149 3.28 15.37 30.93
N GLU A 150 2.68 16.56 30.75
CA GLU A 150 1.70 16.85 29.71
C GLU A 150 2.39 16.82 28.33
N ASP A 151 2.74 15.63 27.85
CA ASP A 151 3.11 15.44 26.46
C ASP A 151 1.86 15.68 25.59
N GLU A 152 2.02 16.43 24.49
CA GLU A 152 0.98 16.57 23.48
C GLU A 152 0.47 15.16 23.11
N GLU A 153 -0.85 14.90 23.23
CA GLU A 153 -1.46 13.62 22.84
C GLU A 153 -1.17 13.34 21.35
N VAL A 154 -0.05 12.68 21.07
CA VAL A 154 0.29 12.20 19.74
C VAL A 154 -0.56 10.96 19.50
N GLU A 155 -1.39 11.00 18.46
CA GLU A 155 -2.21 9.86 18.08
C GLU A 155 -1.32 8.65 17.74
N PRO A 156 -1.54 7.46 18.35
CA PRO A 156 -0.63 6.34 18.22
C PRO A 156 -0.61 5.76 16.79
N ASP A 157 0.55 5.29 16.36
CA ASP A 157 0.71 4.61 15.06
C ASP A 157 0.21 3.16 15.08
N VAL A 158 0.09 2.57 16.27
CA VAL A 158 -0.40 1.20 16.50
C VAL A 158 -1.43 1.21 17.62
N PHE A 159 -2.60 0.66 17.35
CA PHE A 159 -3.65 0.49 18.35
C PHE A 159 -3.60 -0.92 18.93
N ILE A 160 -3.63 -1.02 20.27
CA ILE A 160 -3.63 -2.30 20.98
C ILE A 160 -5.04 -2.58 21.50
N CYS A 161 -5.67 -3.62 20.96
CA CYS A 161 -6.97 -4.09 21.41
C CYS A 161 -6.78 -5.33 22.30
N HIS A 162 -7.32 -5.28 23.51
CA HIS A 162 -7.38 -6.45 24.40
C HIS A 162 -8.70 -7.21 24.22
N ASP A 163 -8.74 -8.42 24.78
CA ASP A 163 -9.95 -9.24 24.84
C ASP A 163 -10.57 -9.54 23.46
N VAL A 164 -9.72 -9.87 22.49
CA VAL A 164 -10.16 -10.22 21.13
C VAL A 164 -10.30 -11.74 21.00
N LYS A 165 -11.41 -12.19 20.41
CA LYS A 165 -11.70 -13.61 20.18
C LYS A 165 -11.91 -13.89 18.69
N ILE A 166 -11.49 -15.08 18.29
CA ILE A 166 -11.81 -15.65 16.97
C ILE A 166 -13.06 -16.52 17.17
N LEU A 167 -14.15 -16.18 16.48
CA LEU A 167 -15.44 -16.83 16.72
C LEU A 167 -15.70 -17.99 15.77
N ASP A 168 -15.58 -17.73 14.47
CA ASP A 168 -15.95 -18.71 13.44
C ASP A 168 -15.11 -18.56 12.17
N ALA A 169 -15.23 -19.53 11.26
CA ALA A 169 -14.60 -19.46 9.95
C ALA A 169 -15.57 -19.88 8.86
N TYR A 170 -15.61 -19.10 7.78
CA TYR A 170 -16.51 -19.34 6.67
C TYR A 170 -15.97 -18.73 5.37
N PHE A 171 -16.64 -19.06 4.28
CA PHE A 171 -16.37 -18.44 2.99
C PHE A 171 -17.20 -17.19 2.82
N ILE A 172 -16.53 -16.10 2.47
CA ILE A 172 -17.17 -14.87 2.03
C ILE A 172 -17.42 -14.90 0.52
N ASP A 173 -18.33 -14.03 0.07
CA ASP A 173 -18.59 -13.84 -1.35
C ASP A 173 -17.29 -13.47 -2.10
N GLY A 174 -17.11 -14.06 -3.28
CA GLY A 174 -15.86 -13.97 -4.05
C GLY A 174 -14.82 -15.03 -3.72
N GLY A 175 -15.11 -15.96 -2.80
CA GLY A 175 -14.36 -17.21 -2.64
C GLY A 175 -13.22 -17.18 -1.67
N LYS A 176 -13.14 -16.15 -0.83
CA LYS A 176 -12.11 -16.10 0.19
C LYS A 176 -12.58 -16.82 1.44
N PHE A 177 -11.69 -17.58 2.05
CA PHE A 177 -11.92 -18.16 3.36
C PHE A 177 -11.35 -17.23 4.43
N GLY A 178 -12.10 -17.01 5.50
CA GLY A 178 -11.61 -16.23 6.62
C GLY A 178 -12.35 -16.49 7.91
N HIS A 179 -11.83 -15.86 8.96
CA HIS A 179 -12.24 -16.05 10.34
C HIS A 179 -12.87 -14.77 10.87
N GLU A 180 -14.03 -14.91 11.52
CA GLU A 180 -14.75 -13.83 12.16
C GLU A 180 -14.08 -13.45 13.48
N ILE A 181 -13.78 -12.16 13.63
CA ILE A 181 -13.11 -11.58 14.79
C ILE A 181 -14.13 -10.78 15.60
N TYR A 182 -14.09 -10.97 16.91
CA TYR A 182 -14.92 -10.27 17.87
C TYR A 182 -14.06 -9.53 18.89
N PHE A 183 -14.30 -8.22 19.01
CA PHE A 183 -13.67 -7.35 19.99
C PHE A 183 -14.64 -7.18 21.16
N CYS A 184 -14.29 -7.65 22.36
CA CYS A 184 -15.24 -7.68 23.47
C CYS A 184 -15.60 -6.29 24.00
N ASN A 185 -14.63 -5.37 24.04
CA ASN A 185 -14.75 -4.10 24.76
C ASN A 185 -14.38 -2.86 23.91
N ASP A 186 -14.17 -3.03 22.62
CA ASP A 186 -13.68 -1.96 21.73
C ASP A 186 -14.63 -1.83 20.53
N GLU A 187 -15.22 -0.66 20.34
CA GLU A 187 -16.00 -0.34 19.13
C GLU A 187 -15.18 0.43 18.08
N ASN A 188 -14.02 0.96 18.47
CA ASN A 188 -13.19 1.84 17.65
C ASN A 188 -12.48 1.08 16.53
N TRP A 189 -12.34 -0.26 16.65
CA TRP A 189 -11.76 -1.09 15.58
C TRP A 189 -12.40 -0.86 14.21
N LYS A 190 -13.66 -0.41 14.15
CA LYS A 190 -14.40 -0.11 12.92
C LYS A 190 -13.78 1.05 12.13
N GLU A 191 -13.19 2.01 12.82
CA GLU A 191 -12.50 3.16 12.20
C GLU A 191 -11.07 2.80 11.83
N LEU A 192 -10.47 1.83 12.56
CA LEU A 192 -9.11 1.36 12.36
C LEU A 192 -8.97 0.35 11.21
N CYS A 193 -9.99 -0.49 11.00
CA CYS A 193 -9.94 -1.58 10.05
C CYS A 193 -10.59 -1.23 8.71
N LYS A 194 -9.88 -1.53 7.62
CA LYS A 194 -10.40 -1.57 6.26
C LYS A 194 -9.92 -2.84 5.56
N PHE A 195 -10.50 -3.15 4.41
CA PHE A 195 -10.02 -4.27 3.58
C PHE A 195 -8.49 -4.18 3.39
N GLY A 196 -7.80 -5.25 3.76
CA GLY A 196 -6.35 -5.38 3.71
C GLY A 196 -5.57 -4.62 4.80
N SER A 197 -6.23 -4.17 5.87
CA SER A 197 -5.54 -3.82 7.12
C SER A 197 -4.84 -5.07 7.70
N LEU A 198 -3.70 -4.85 8.35
CA LEU A 198 -2.92 -5.89 9.03
C LEU A 198 -3.32 -5.95 10.52
N LEU A 199 -3.42 -7.15 11.06
CA LEU A 199 -3.62 -7.40 12.49
C LEU A 199 -2.54 -8.36 12.97
N LEU A 200 -1.96 -8.12 14.14
CA LEU A 200 -1.01 -9.05 14.78
C LEU A 200 -1.62 -9.60 16.07
N PHE A 201 -1.79 -10.92 16.14
CA PHE A 201 -2.43 -11.61 17.27
C PHE A 201 -1.38 -12.24 18.18
N THR A 202 -1.50 -12.01 19.49
CA THR A 202 -0.62 -12.59 20.50
C THR A 202 -1.36 -12.93 21.80
N THR A 203 -0.79 -13.86 22.56
CA THR A 203 -1.21 -14.18 23.95
C THR A 203 -0.07 -14.02 24.95
N ASN A 204 1.12 -13.61 24.49
CA ASN A 204 2.34 -13.51 25.29
C ASN A 204 3.08 -12.20 25.00
N SER A 205 2.33 -11.10 24.91
CA SER A 205 2.87 -9.75 24.70
C SER A 205 3.84 -9.70 23.53
N PHE A 206 3.45 -10.19 22.36
CA PHE A 206 4.21 -10.14 21.10
C PHE A 206 5.60 -10.83 21.13
N GLN A 207 5.94 -11.60 22.17
CA GLN A 207 7.10 -12.51 22.14
C GLN A 207 6.98 -13.49 20.98
N THR A 208 5.75 -13.96 20.73
CA THR A 208 5.35 -14.66 19.52
C THR A 208 4.02 -14.12 19.02
N PHE A 209 3.84 -14.06 17.71
CA PHE A 209 2.56 -13.65 17.11
C PHE A 209 2.34 -14.28 15.73
N PHE A 210 1.08 -14.26 15.29
CA PHE A 210 0.73 -14.50 13.89
C PHE A 210 0.02 -13.27 13.30
N SER A 211 0.22 -13.06 12.01
CA SER A 211 -0.44 -11.98 11.28
C SER A 211 -1.80 -12.42 10.75
N ALA A 212 -2.66 -11.44 10.50
CA ALA A 212 -3.88 -11.61 9.74
C ALA A 212 -4.15 -10.40 8.85
N ALA A 213 -4.79 -10.60 7.71
CA ALA A 213 -5.19 -9.52 6.81
C ALA A 213 -6.71 -9.47 6.72
N VAL A 214 -7.30 -8.28 6.85
CA VAL A 214 -8.74 -8.09 6.74
C VAL A 214 -9.21 -8.40 5.32
N ILE A 215 -10.18 -9.30 5.17
CA ILE A 215 -10.73 -9.67 3.85
C ILE A 215 -12.18 -9.23 3.66
N ASP A 216 -12.92 -8.95 4.72
CA ASP A 216 -14.28 -8.40 4.68
C ASP A 216 -14.65 -7.70 6.00
N ILE A 217 -15.54 -6.70 5.90
CA ILE A 217 -16.07 -5.93 7.06
C ILE A 217 -17.59 -5.75 6.95
N THR A 218 -18.28 -6.65 6.25
CA THR A 218 -19.71 -6.47 5.97
C THR A 218 -20.56 -6.82 7.21
N HIS A 219 -21.66 -6.09 7.42
CA HIS A 219 -22.62 -6.31 8.52
C HIS A 219 -22.01 -6.26 9.93
N MET A 220 -21.07 -5.35 10.17
CA MET A 220 -20.42 -5.17 11.49
C MET A 220 -19.59 -6.37 11.94
N ARG A 221 -19.22 -7.27 11.02
CA ARG A 221 -18.36 -8.42 11.29
C ARG A 221 -17.02 -8.22 10.63
N LEU A 222 -15.95 -8.28 11.41
CA LEU A 222 -14.59 -8.25 10.86
C LEU A 222 -14.20 -9.68 10.48
N VAL A 223 -13.89 -9.91 9.21
CA VAL A 223 -13.40 -11.19 8.72
C VAL A 223 -11.97 -11.05 8.25
N VAL A 224 -11.10 -11.91 8.75
CA VAL A 224 -9.67 -11.89 8.45
C VAL A 224 -9.20 -13.20 7.83
N ARG A 225 -8.19 -13.11 6.97
CA ARG A 225 -7.37 -14.25 6.57
C ARG A 225 -6.21 -14.37 7.55
N LEU A 226 -6.07 -15.52 8.18
CA LEU A 226 -4.97 -15.79 9.12
C LEU A 226 -3.71 -16.26 8.39
N ASP A 227 -2.55 -15.87 8.92
CA ASP A 227 -1.28 -16.46 8.54
C ASP A 227 -1.21 -17.93 9.04
N PRO A 228 -0.71 -18.89 8.22
CA PRO A 228 -0.60 -20.29 8.61
C PRO A 228 0.21 -20.53 9.89
N LYS A 229 1.07 -19.59 10.30
CA LYS A 229 1.84 -19.66 11.54
C LYS A 229 0.97 -19.85 12.79
N HIS A 230 -0.30 -19.45 12.77
CA HIS A 230 -1.22 -19.68 13.90
C HIS A 230 -1.30 -21.17 14.30
N TYR A 231 -1.17 -22.09 13.34
CA TYR A 231 -1.15 -23.54 13.58
C TYR A 231 0.06 -24.07 14.36
N ILE A 232 1.15 -23.30 14.37
CA ILE A 232 2.40 -23.64 15.07
C ILE A 232 2.33 -23.10 16.50
N LEU A 233 1.67 -21.94 16.69
CA LEU A 233 1.62 -21.24 17.95
C LEU A 233 0.47 -21.72 18.86
N TYR A 234 -0.64 -22.13 18.27
CA TYR A 234 -1.88 -22.41 19.02
C TYR A 234 -2.53 -23.72 18.58
N ASP A 235 -2.88 -24.52 19.58
CA ASP A 235 -3.61 -25.78 19.39
C ASP A 235 -5.08 -25.55 19.01
N ASN A 236 -5.72 -24.56 19.63
CA ASN A 236 -7.08 -24.14 19.32
C ASN A 236 -7.22 -22.62 19.47
N ILE A 237 -7.17 -21.90 18.35
CA ILE A 237 -7.30 -20.44 18.33
C ILE A 237 -8.67 -19.93 18.82
N TYR A 238 -9.71 -20.77 18.82
CA TYR A 238 -11.07 -20.37 19.24
C TYR A 238 -11.23 -20.34 20.77
N ASP A 239 -10.36 -21.02 21.51
CA ASP A 239 -10.35 -21.02 22.99
C ASP A 239 -9.45 -19.91 23.55
N CYS A 240 -8.69 -19.24 22.69
CA CYS A 240 -7.76 -18.19 23.08
C CYS A 240 -8.44 -16.83 23.17
N GLN A 241 -7.91 -16.00 24.07
CA GLN A 241 -8.21 -14.58 24.18
C GLN A 241 -6.92 -13.83 23.83
N PHE A 242 -7.00 -12.99 22.81
CA PHE A 242 -5.84 -12.35 22.21
C PHE A 242 -5.75 -10.87 22.57
N THR A 243 -4.51 -10.40 22.67
CA THR A 243 -4.17 -9.01 22.42
C THR A 243 -3.84 -8.85 20.93
N VAL A 244 -4.37 -7.80 20.31
CA VAL A 244 -4.22 -7.55 18.88
C VAL A 244 -3.65 -6.16 18.64
N ALA A 245 -2.55 -6.10 17.89
CA ALA A 245 -2.01 -4.83 17.39
C ALA A 245 -2.55 -4.53 15.99
N ILE A 246 -3.04 -3.31 15.80
CA ILE A 246 -3.63 -2.80 14.56
C ILE A 246 -2.84 -1.55 14.14
N PRO A 247 -1.94 -1.65 13.13
CA PRO A 247 -1.25 -0.49 12.61
C PRO A 247 -2.23 0.47 11.93
N LYS A 248 -2.06 1.77 12.14
CA LYS A 248 -2.82 2.83 11.45
C LYS A 248 -2.55 2.84 9.95
N LEU A 249 -1.31 2.52 9.56
CA LEU A 249 -0.89 2.42 8.17
C LEU A 249 -1.61 1.27 7.45
N HIS A 250 -2.15 1.56 6.27
CA HIS A 250 -2.83 0.56 5.45
C HIS A 250 -1.82 -0.38 4.81
N PHE A 251 -1.82 -1.66 5.19
CA PHE A 251 -0.82 -2.63 4.76
C PHE A 251 -0.98 -3.12 3.30
N GLU A 252 -2.21 -3.31 2.80
CA GLU A 252 -2.50 -3.85 1.46
C GLU A 252 -1.66 -3.21 0.33
N PRO A 253 -1.53 -1.87 0.21
CA PRO A 253 -0.72 -1.26 -0.83
C PRO A 253 0.77 -1.60 -0.68
N TYR A 254 1.31 -1.62 0.54
CA TYR A 254 2.70 -2.04 0.79
C TYR A 254 2.91 -3.49 0.37
N PHE A 255 1.99 -4.38 0.73
CA PHE A 255 2.07 -5.80 0.38
C PHE A 255 2.19 -5.99 -1.14
N HIS A 256 1.33 -5.34 -1.92
CA HIS A 256 1.35 -5.48 -3.39
C HIS A 256 2.57 -4.85 -4.03
N VAL A 257 3.01 -3.68 -3.57
CA VAL A 257 4.21 -3.02 -4.12
C VAL A 257 5.47 -3.80 -3.77
N LEU A 258 5.65 -4.22 -2.51
CA LEU A 258 6.79 -5.04 -2.08
C LEU A 258 6.81 -6.39 -2.79
N SER A 259 5.64 -7.04 -2.94
CA SER A 259 5.52 -8.28 -3.72
C SER A 259 5.90 -8.08 -5.19
N GLY A 260 5.50 -6.95 -5.78
CA GLY A 260 5.90 -6.57 -7.14
C GLY A 260 7.42 -6.42 -7.24
N LEU A 261 8.03 -5.66 -6.34
CA LEU A 261 9.48 -5.45 -6.29
C LEU A 261 10.26 -6.76 -6.13
N GLN A 262 9.78 -7.70 -5.30
CA GLN A 262 10.41 -9.02 -5.14
C GLN A 262 10.37 -9.88 -6.40
N ARG A 263 9.27 -9.79 -7.17
CA ARG A 263 9.08 -10.57 -8.40
C ARG A 263 9.80 -9.98 -9.60
N MET A 264 10.09 -8.68 -9.60
CA MET A 264 10.79 -8.03 -10.70
C MET A 264 12.22 -8.60 -10.87
N GLY A 265 12.61 -8.79 -12.12
CA GLY A 265 13.95 -9.18 -12.53
C GLY A 265 14.54 -8.16 -13.50
N GLN A 266 15.88 -8.19 -13.64
CA GLN A 266 16.61 -7.23 -14.45
C GLN A 266 16.15 -7.19 -15.91
N GLU A 267 15.86 -8.34 -16.52
CA GLU A 267 15.53 -8.46 -17.95
C GLU A 267 14.19 -7.82 -18.34
N GLN A 268 13.27 -7.63 -17.38
CA GLN A 268 11.90 -7.16 -17.64
C GLN A 268 11.61 -5.82 -16.98
N PHE A 269 12.63 -5.09 -16.53
CA PHE A 269 12.41 -3.87 -15.76
C PHE A 269 11.84 -2.75 -16.66
N PRO A 270 10.62 -2.26 -16.37
CA PRO A 270 9.98 -1.25 -17.20
C PRO A 270 10.71 0.08 -17.08
N MET A 271 10.86 0.79 -18.21
CA MET A 271 11.43 2.15 -18.24
C MET A 271 12.85 2.24 -17.65
N GLU A 272 13.65 1.17 -17.72
CA GLU A 272 15.02 1.11 -17.19
C GLU A 272 15.89 2.30 -17.62
N LYS A 273 15.80 2.68 -18.90
CA LYS A 273 16.46 3.87 -19.47
C LYS A 273 16.22 5.14 -18.65
N TYR A 274 15.01 5.33 -18.16
CA TYR A 274 14.58 6.54 -17.46
C TYR A 274 14.79 6.43 -15.95
N ILE A 275 14.35 5.33 -15.33
CA ILE A 275 14.33 5.16 -13.88
C ILE A 275 15.72 4.80 -13.34
N ILE A 276 16.44 3.92 -14.05
CA ILE A 276 17.75 3.41 -13.60
C ILE A 276 18.87 4.25 -14.20
N LYS A 277 18.88 4.40 -15.53
CA LYS A 277 19.98 5.06 -16.26
C LYS A 277 19.88 6.59 -16.28
N ALA A 278 18.77 7.16 -15.78
CA ALA A 278 18.49 8.59 -15.79
C ALA A 278 18.67 9.26 -17.19
N ASN A 279 18.45 8.50 -18.26
CA ASN A 279 18.63 8.97 -19.63
C ASN A 279 17.30 9.58 -20.13
N THR A 280 17.30 10.90 -20.25
CA THR A 280 16.12 11.70 -20.67
C THR A 280 16.06 11.97 -22.18
N THR A 281 16.93 11.35 -22.98
CA THR A 281 16.90 11.54 -24.44
C THR A 281 15.55 11.04 -24.99
N PRO A 282 14.74 11.92 -25.62
CA PRO A 282 13.44 11.54 -26.14
C PRO A 282 13.58 10.51 -27.26
N LYS A 283 12.67 9.53 -27.25
CA LYS A 283 12.49 8.60 -28.38
C LYS A 283 10.99 8.54 -28.69
N PRO A 284 10.62 8.34 -29.97
CA PRO A 284 9.23 8.12 -30.33
C PRO A 284 8.71 6.79 -29.75
N PRO A 285 7.40 6.70 -29.43
CA PRO A 285 6.76 5.45 -29.08
C PRO A 285 6.97 4.38 -30.18
N ALA A 286 7.19 3.13 -29.77
CA ALA A 286 7.46 2.02 -30.68
C ALA A 286 6.38 1.84 -31.76
N TYR A 287 5.11 2.02 -31.38
CA TYR A 287 3.97 1.87 -32.28
C TYR A 287 4.01 2.84 -33.48
N ILE A 288 4.69 4.00 -33.38
CA ILE A 288 4.82 4.93 -34.50
C ILE A 288 5.59 4.30 -35.65
N ALA A 289 6.71 3.64 -35.32
CA ALA A 289 7.54 2.96 -36.31
C ALA A 289 6.87 1.68 -36.82
N GLU A 290 6.29 0.89 -35.91
CA GLU A 290 5.63 -0.39 -36.23
C GLU A 290 4.44 -0.21 -37.18
N LEU A 291 3.65 0.85 -36.98
CA LEU A 291 2.49 1.17 -37.81
C LEU A 291 2.82 2.11 -38.98
N GLY A 292 4.08 2.55 -39.12
CA GLY A 292 4.50 3.47 -40.16
C GLY A 292 3.79 4.84 -40.13
N LEU A 293 3.42 5.32 -38.93
CA LEU A 293 2.66 6.56 -38.77
C LEU A 293 3.54 7.78 -39.07
N LYS A 294 3.09 8.60 -40.02
CA LYS A 294 3.72 9.89 -40.35
C LYS A 294 2.91 11.09 -39.86
N THR A 295 1.60 10.91 -39.75
CA THR A 295 0.67 11.99 -39.44
C THR A 295 -0.36 11.55 -38.42
N TYR A 296 -0.80 12.47 -37.56
CA TYR A 296 -1.99 12.30 -36.73
C TYR A 296 -3.12 13.21 -37.20
N THR A 297 -4.34 12.72 -37.12
CA THR A 297 -5.58 13.48 -37.22
C THR A 297 -6.00 13.90 -35.81
N ILE A 298 -5.96 15.20 -35.53
CA ILE A 298 -6.34 15.79 -34.25
C ILE A 298 -7.73 16.40 -34.39
N ASN A 299 -8.61 16.09 -33.42
CA ASN A 299 -10.02 16.51 -33.38
C ASN A 299 -10.82 16.19 -34.65
N GLY A 300 -10.45 15.12 -35.36
CA GLY A 300 -11.08 14.72 -36.61
C GLY A 300 -10.94 15.71 -37.77
N LYS A 301 -10.15 16.78 -37.62
CA LYS A 301 -10.09 17.89 -38.60
C LYS A 301 -8.66 18.24 -39.02
N HIS A 302 -7.70 18.16 -38.12
CA HIS A 302 -6.35 18.66 -38.36
C HIS A 302 -5.38 17.50 -38.59
N CYS A 303 -4.88 17.34 -39.82
CA CYS A 303 -3.80 16.43 -40.11
C CYS A 303 -2.45 17.10 -39.80
N VAL A 304 -1.68 16.55 -38.87
CA VAL A 304 -0.38 17.08 -38.44
C VAL A 304 0.72 16.07 -38.70
N ASP A 305 1.85 16.54 -39.22
CA ASP A 305 3.07 15.73 -39.33
C ASP A 305 3.70 15.55 -37.94
N ILE A 306 3.86 14.29 -37.54
CA ILE A 306 4.36 13.90 -36.22
C ILE A 306 5.83 14.32 -36.04
N SER A 307 6.60 14.30 -37.13
CA SER A 307 8.02 14.67 -37.14
C SER A 307 8.24 16.18 -37.09
N HIS A 308 7.22 16.96 -37.47
CA HIS A 308 7.35 18.40 -37.56
C HIS A 308 7.34 19.05 -36.16
N PRO A 309 8.31 19.95 -35.86
CA PRO A 309 8.47 20.51 -34.52
C PRO A 309 7.38 21.53 -34.13
N SER A 310 6.62 22.04 -35.10
CA SER A 310 5.54 23.01 -34.87
C SER A 310 4.21 22.41 -35.31
N TRP A 311 3.27 22.28 -34.37
CA TRP A 311 1.90 21.88 -34.65
C TRP A 311 1.02 23.13 -34.66
N PRO A 312 -0.06 23.17 -35.48
CA PRO A 312 -0.97 24.31 -35.50
C PRO A 312 -1.63 24.49 -34.12
N LYS A 313 -2.08 25.71 -33.84
CA LYS A 313 -2.96 25.95 -32.71
C LYS A 313 -4.31 25.29 -33.02
N PHE A 314 -4.79 24.48 -32.10
CA PHE A 314 -6.09 23.85 -32.19
C PHE A 314 -7.08 24.75 -31.47
N ASP A 315 -7.67 25.72 -32.17
CA ASP A 315 -8.54 26.76 -31.58
C ASP A 315 -9.67 26.15 -30.73
N SER A 316 -10.14 24.95 -31.07
CA SER A 316 -11.15 24.21 -30.31
C SER A 316 -10.67 23.66 -28.96
N MET A 317 -9.37 23.48 -28.75
CA MET A 317 -8.81 22.92 -27.51
C MET A 317 -8.49 23.99 -26.46
N MET A 318 -8.44 25.27 -26.85
CA MET A 318 -8.08 26.40 -25.99
C MET A 318 -6.80 26.22 -25.16
N PHE A 319 -5.84 25.43 -25.66
CA PHE A 319 -4.58 25.21 -24.97
C PHE A 319 -3.69 26.45 -24.97
N ASN A 320 -3.06 26.70 -23.82
CA ASN A 320 -1.94 27.63 -23.76
C ASN A 320 -0.67 26.99 -24.37
N SER A 321 0.38 27.78 -24.53
CA SER A 321 1.63 27.31 -25.16
C SER A 321 2.27 26.10 -24.46
N SER A 322 2.18 26.03 -23.12
CA SER A 322 2.73 24.91 -22.35
C SER A 322 1.89 23.63 -22.50
N GLU A 323 0.58 23.76 -22.60
CA GLU A 323 -0.34 22.63 -22.84
C GLU A 323 -0.20 22.09 -24.25
N HIS A 324 -0.02 22.95 -25.24
CA HIS A 324 0.33 22.53 -26.60
C HIS A 324 1.63 21.73 -26.65
N LEU A 325 2.66 22.19 -25.93
CA LEU A 325 3.92 21.47 -25.83
C LEU A 325 3.73 20.09 -25.17
N ALA A 326 2.98 20.03 -24.07
CA ALA A 326 2.70 18.81 -23.33
C ALA A 326 1.88 17.81 -24.15
N PHE A 327 0.85 18.28 -24.86
CA PHE A 327 0.01 17.49 -25.76
C PHE A 327 0.84 16.83 -26.86
N ARG A 328 1.65 17.62 -27.57
CA ARG A 328 2.56 17.11 -28.59
C ARG A 328 3.54 16.11 -27.97
N ALA A 329 4.16 16.46 -26.85
CA ALA A 329 5.15 15.60 -26.21
C ALA A 329 4.55 14.23 -25.84
N ALA A 330 3.33 14.19 -25.29
CA ALA A 330 2.65 12.95 -24.92
C ALA A 330 2.37 12.02 -26.11
N LEU A 331 2.23 12.60 -27.30
CA LEU A 331 1.90 11.90 -28.54
C LEU A 331 3.12 11.48 -29.35
N THR A 332 4.29 12.09 -29.08
CA THR A 332 5.52 11.89 -29.86
C THR A 332 6.70 11.34 -29.06
N ASN A 333 6.57 11.13 -27.74
CA ASN A 333 7.61 10.54 -26.91
C ASN A 333 7.12 9.29 -26.17
N GLU A 334 7.98 8.27 -26.08
CA GLU A 334 7.71 6.99 -25.40
C GLU A 334 7.46 7.15 -23.89
N PHE A 335 7.96 8.23 -23.28
CA PHE A 335 7.78 8.53 -21.87
C PHE A 335 7.75 10.05 -21.64
N VAL A 336 6.72 10.52 -20.93
CA VAL A 336 6.53 11.95 -20.60
C VAL A 336 5.98 12.11 -19.20
N ALA A 337 6.60 13.00 -18.42
CA ALA A 337 6.05 13.47 -17.16
C ALA A 337 5.45 14.87 -17.37
N ILE A 338 4.13 15.01 -17.14
CA ILE A 338 3.42 16.29 -17.28
C ILE A 338 3.00 16.77 -15.90
N GLN A 339 3.57 17.88 -15.45
CA GLN A 339 3.19 18.53 -14.21
C GLN A 339 2.26 19.71 -14.53
N LYS A 340 1.05 19.72 -13.95
CA LYS A 340 0.20 20.93 -13.92
C LYS A 340 -0.16 21.32 -12.48
N PRO A 341 -0.35 22.62 -12.18
CA PRO A 341 -0.84 23.08 -10.87
C PRO A 341 -2.24 22.52 -10.53
N PRO A 342 -2.65 22.48 -9.25
CA PRO A 342 -4.02 22.12 -8.87
C PRO A 342 -5.03 23.11 -9.47
N GLY A 343 -6.23 22.63 -9.83
CA GLY A 343 -7.27 23.46 -10.45
C GLY A 343 -7.08 23.77 -11.93
N THR A 344 -5.93 23.40 -12.53
CA THR A 344 -5.76 23.45 -13.99
C THR A 344 -6.41 22.24 -14.66
N GLU A 345 -6.92 22.41 -15.88
CA GLU A 345 -7.65 21.43 -16.69
C GLU A 345 -6.77 20.24 -17.12
N LYS A 346 -6.25 19.47 -16.15
CA LYS A 346 -5.46 18.24 -16.36
C LYS A 346 -6.27 17.18 -17.11
N THR A 347 -7.53 17.05 -16.72
CA THR A 347 -8.46 16.10 -17.30
C THR A 347 -8.65 16.38 -18.79
N ILE A 348 -8.82 17.64 -19.20
CA ILE A 348 -9.01 18.00 -20.61
C ILE A 348 -7.77 17.61 -21.43
N LEU A 349 -6.57 18.01 -21.02
CA LEU A 349 -5.34 17.62 -21.73
C LEU A 349 -5.23 16.09 -21.88
N THR A 350 -5.54 15.34 -20.82
CA THR A 350 -5.49 13.87 -20.84
C THR A 350 -6.54 13.28 -21.79
N LEU A 351 -7.76 13.83 -21.78
CA LEU A 351 -8.84 13.44 -22.68
C LEU A 351 -8.46 13.65 -24.15
N GLU A 352 -7.84 14.78 -24.47
CA GLU A 352 -7.39 15.06 -25.83
C GLU A 352 -6.28 14.10 -26.26
N VAL A 353 -5.32 13.79 -25.38
CA VAL A 353 -4.26 12.82 -25.68
C VAL A 353 -4.87 11.45 -25.97
N VAL A 354 -5.75 10.95 -25.10
CA VAL A 354 -6.41 9.65 -25.29
C VAL A 354 -7.26 9.66 -26.56
N SER A 355 -7.99 10.74 -26.83
CA SER A 355 -8.81 10.87 -28.04
C SER A 355 -7.97 10.84 -29.31
N ALA A 356 -6.84 11.54 -29.33
CA ALA A 356 -5.90 11.51 -30.45
C ALA A 356 -5.28 10.13 -30.63
N LEU A 357 -4.96 9.41 -29.55
CA LEU A 357 -4.47 8.02 -29.66
C LEU A 357 -5.55 7.09 -30.23
N LEU A 358 -6.80 7.20 -29.77
CA LEU A 358 -7.92 6.38 -30.29
C LEU A 358 -8.23 6.65 -31.76
N ASP A 359 -8.02 7.89 -32.24
CA ASP A 359 -8.25 8.25 -33.65
C ASP A 359 -7.17 7.74 -34.60
N ASN A 360 -5.93 7.63 -34.10
CA ASN A 360 -4.75 7.48 -34.96
C ASN A 360 -4.06 6.13 -34.81
N VAL A 361 -4.18 5.51 -33.64
CA VAL A 361 -3.43 4.31 -33.32
C VAL A 361 -4.40 3.14 -33.22
N ARG A 362 -4.41 2.31 -34.28
CA ARG A 362 -5.12 1.03 -34.29
C ARG A 362 -4.30 0.00 -33.52
N ILE A 363 -4.30 0.12 -32.20
CA ILE A 363 -3.61 -0.85 -31.34
C ILE A 363 -4.60 -1.96 -31.03
N ASP A 364 -4.21 -3.20 -31.29
CA ASP A 364 -4.90 -4.40 -30.79
C ASP A 364 -4.76 -4.58 -29.25
N THR A 365 -4.13 -3.60 -28.58
CA THR A 365 -3.84 -3.58 -27.15
C THR A 365 -4.59 -2.42 -26.48
N PRO A 366 -5.28 -2.65 -25.36
CA PRO A 366 -6.01 -1.59 -24.64
C PRO A 366 -5.10 -0.46 -24.12
N ILE A 367 -5.63 0.76 -24.08
CA ILE A 367 -5.00 1.87 -23.33
C ILE A 367 -5.30 1.67 -21.84
N LEU A 368 -4.27 1.45 -21.03
CA LEU A 368 -4.41 1.36 -19.58
C LEU A 368 -4.39 2.75 -18.93
N VAL A 369 -5.48 3.12 -18.27
CA VAL A 369 -5.61 4.37 -17.52
C VAL A 369 -5.61 4.05 -16.03
N VAL A 370 -4.66 4.63 -15.30
CA VAL A 370 -4.51 4.45 -13.85
C VAL A 370 -4.65 5.79 -13.15
N CYS A 371 -5.46 5.85 -12.11
CA CYS A 371 -5.60 7.02 -11.24
C CYS A 371 -5.57 6.59 -9.78
N HIS A 372 -5.07 7.46 -8.91
CA HIS A 372 -5.01 7.20 -7.47
C HIS A 372 -6.40 7.11 -6.82
N SER A 373 -7.39 7.86 -7.33
CA SER A 373 -8.74 7.88 -6.77
C SER A 373 -9.80 7.41 -7.77
N ASN A 374 -10.83 6.74 -7.24
CA ASN A 374 -12.02 6.35 -8.01
C ASN A 374 -12.69 7.57 -8.68
N HIS A 375 -12.78 8.69 -7.97
CA HIS A 375 -13.38 9.91 -8.49
C HIS A 375 -12.61 10.46 -9.70
N GLY A 376 -11.27 10.54 -9.62
CA GLY A 376 -10.44 11.00 -10.74
C GLY A 376 -10.54 10.08 -11.95
N LEU A 377 -10.55 8.76 -11.72
CA LEU A 377 -10.76 7.77 -12.79
C LEU A 377 -12.14 7.94 -13.43
N ASP A 378 -13.19 8.05 -12.61
CA ASP A 378 -14.57 8.13 -13.09
C ASP A 378 -14.81 9.39 -13.94
N GLN A 379 -14.24 10.54 -13.53
CA GLN A 379 -14.32 11.77 -14.32
C GLN A 379 -13.63 11.63 -15.69
N LEU A 380 -12.43 11.04 -15.70
CA LEU A 380 -11.69 10.84 -16.95
C LEU A 380 -12.40 9.85 -17.88
N LEU A 381 -12.86 8.71 -17.36
CA LEU A 381 -13.59 7.72 -18.15
C LEU A 381 -14.93 8.26 -18.67
N GLU A 382 -15.63 9.10 -17.89
CA GLU A 382 -16.86 9.74 -18.37
C GLU A 382 -16.60 10.65 -19.58
N GLY A 383 -15.50 11.39 -19.61
CA GLY A 383 -15.11 12.15 -20.81
C GLY A 383 -14.74 11.23 -21.99
N ILE A 384 -14.03 10.12 -21.74
CA ILE A 384 -13.67 9.16 -22.80
C ILE A 384 -14.91 8.49 -23.40
N LEU A 385 -16.02 8.37 -22.66
CA LEU A 385 -17.27 7.81 -23.17
C LEU A 385 -17.85 8.58 -24.35
N GLU A 386 -17.50 9.85 -24.53
CA GLU A 386 -17.89 10.62 -25.72
C GLU A 386 -17.17 10.12 -26.97
N LYS A 387 -15.97 9.53 -26.79
CA LYS A 387 -15.12 9.03 -27.86
C LYS A 387 -15.32 7.55 -28.16
N THR A 388 -15.46 6.72 -27.14
CA THR A 388 -15.58 5.26 -27.31
C THR A 388 -16.43 4.63 -26.20
N LYS A 389 -17.11 3.53 -26.54
CA LYS A 389 -17.82 2.67 -25.56
C LYS A 389 -17.04 1.39 -25.23
N ASN A 390 -15.88 1.17 -25.86
CA ASN A 390 -15.02 0.00 -25.61
C ASN A 390 -14.16 0.25 -24.36
N ILE A 391 -14.81 0.35 -23.21
CA ILE A 391 -14.18 0.65 -21.92
C ILE A 391 -14.46 -0.48 -20.94
N ILE A 392 -13.42 -0.94 -20.25
CA ILE A 392 -13.54 -1.79 -19.07
C ILE A 392 -13.00 -1.03 -17.86
N ARG A 393 -13.88 -0.72 -16.91
CA ARG A 393 -13.52 -0.09 -15.64
C ARG A 393 -13.21 -1.17 -14.60
N ILE A 394 -12.01 -1.11 -14.04
CA ILE A 394 -11.57 -2.00 -12.96
C ILE A 394 -11.63 -1.23 -11.63
N GLY A 395 -12.17 -1.87 -10.59
CA GLY A 395 -12.30 -1.29 -9.25
C GLY A 395 -13.74 -1.27 -8.76
N SER A 396 -13.91 -1.23 -7.44
CA SER A 396 -15.21 -1.17 -6.75
C SER A 396 -15.60 0.28 -6.43
N LYS A 397 -16.79 0.47 -5.85
CA LYS A 397 -17.22 1.76 -5.24
C LYS A 397 -17.23 2.97 -6.18
N SER A 398 -17.49 2.78 -7.49
CA SER A 398 -17.87 3.92 -8.35
C SER A 398 -19.17 4.52 -7.83
N ARG A 399 -19.27 5.85 -7.86
CA ARG A 399 -20.54 6.56 -7.66
C ARG A 399 -21.16 7.00 -8.99
N ASN A 400 -20.45 6.83 -10.10
CA ASN A 400 -20.90 7.26 -11.41
C ASN A 400 -21.76 6.16 -12.06
N LYS A 401 -23.07 6.39 -12.10
CA LYS A 401 -24.04 5.44 -12.67
C LYS A 401 -23.80 5.17 -14.16
N LYS A 402 -23.29 6.14 -14.93
CA LYS A 402 -22.99 5.95 -16.36
C LYS A 402 -21.90 4.89 -16.57
N LEU A 403 -21.01 4.74 -15.59
CA LEU A 403 -19.88 3.80 -15.65
C LEU A 403 -20.21 2.39 -15.13
N GLU A 404 -21.37 2.18 -14.51
CA GLU A 404 -21.72 0.89 -13.89
C GLU A 404 -21.71 -0.25 -14.92
N GLN A 405 -22.27 -0.01 -16.12
CA GLN A 405 -22.31 -0.99 -17.19
C GLN A 405 -20.93 -1.35 -17.75
N PHE A 406 -19.92 -0.50 -17.57
CA PHE A 406 -18.54 -0.74 -18.02
C PHE A 406 -17.69 -1.40 -16.94
N ASN A 407 -18.24 -1.64 -15.74
CA ASN A 407 -17.49 -2.29 -14.67
C ASN A 407 -17.17 -3.75 -15.05
N ILE A 408 -15.91 -4.16 -14.85
CA ILE A 408 -15.44 -5.51 -15.18
C ILE A 408 -16.33 -6.62 -14.58
N ASN A 409 -16.96 -6.39 -13.43
CA ASN A 409 -17.86 -7.35 -12.80
C ASN A 409 -19.10 -7.69 -13.65
N LYS A 410 -19.53 -6.80 -14.55
CA LYS A 410 -20.64 -7.05 -15.49
C LYS A 410 -20.21 -7.83 -16.74
N HIS A 411 -18.90 -7.84 -17.03
CA HIS A 411 -18.31 -8.44 -18.24
C HIS A 411 -17.55 -9.74 -17.98
N ARG A 412 -17.33 -10.11 -16.71
CA ARG A 412 -16.67 -11.37 -16.35
C ARG A 412 -17.53 -12.57 -16.73
N PRO A 413 -17.03 -13.51 -17.54
CA PRO A 413 -17.76 -14.74 -17.84
C PRO A 413 -17.94 -15.59 -16.57
N LYS A 414 -19.14 -16.12 -16.34
CA LYS A 414 -19.46 -16.93 -15.16
C LYS A 414 -18.63 -18.22 -15.04
N GLN A 415 -18.03 -18.66 -16.14
CA GLN A 415 -17.26 -19.91 -16.23
C GLN A 415 -15.77 -19.74 -15.88
N TYR A 416 -15.31 -18.53 -15.55
CA TYR A 416 -13.91 -18.23 -15.26
C TYR A 416 -13.70 -17.71 -13.83
N GLY A 417 -12.49 -17.85 -13.31
CA GLY A 417 -12.09 -17.39 -11.97
C GLY A 417 -12.91 -18.05 -10.86
N TYR A 418 -13.40 -17.25 -9.90
CA TYR A 418 -14.17 -17.75 -8.76
C TYR A 418 -15.40 -18.57 -9.18
N GLY A 419 -16.09 -18.19 -10.26
CA GLY A 419 -17.31 -18.89 -10.70
C GLY A 419 -17.09 -20.39 -10.98
N ALA A 420 -15.93 -20.75 -11.54
CA ALA A 420 -15.57 -22.14 -11.83
C ALA A 420 -15.23 -22.96 -10.57
N LEU A 421 -14.64 -22.31 -9.56
CA LEU A 421 -14.12 -22.97 -8.36
C LEU A 421 -15.04 -22.85 -7.14
N ALA A 422 -16.08 -22.01 -7.23
CA ALA A 422 -17.00 -21.70 -6.14
C ALA A 422 -17.66 -22.96 -5.53
N GLY A 423 -18.01 -23.95 -6.35
CA GLY A 423 -18.59 -25.21 -5.85
C GLY A 423 -17.64 -25.99 -4.94
N ASN A 424 -16.38 -26.12 -5.35
CA ASN A 424 -15.34 -26.80 -4.57
C ASN A 424 -15.02 -26.06 -3.28
N MET A 425 -14.89 -24.73 -3.37
CA MET A 425 -14.65 -23.85 -2.23
C MET A 425 -15.79 -23.95 -1.20
N LYS A 426 -17.05 -23.84 -1.64
CA LYS A 426 -18.22 -24.01 -0.76
C LYS A 426 -18.29 -25.39 -0.11
N ARG A 427 -17.87 -26.46 -0.81
CA ARG A 427 -17.81 -27.80 -0.24
C ARG A 427 -16.75 -27.90 0.86
N LEU A 428 -15.56 -27.35 0.63
CA LEU A 428 -14.48 -27.30 1.63
C LEU A 428 -14.89 -26.46 2.84
N ALA A 429 -15.57 -25.34 2.64
CA ALA A 429 -16.20 -24.53 3.69
C ALA A 429 -17.03 -25.37 4.64
N LYS A 430 -17.95 -26.14 4.06
CA LYS A 430 -18.90 -26.98 4.80
C LYS A 430 -18.17 -28.09 5.55
N GLN A 431 -17.15 -28.68 4.94
CA GLN A 431 -16.31 -29.68 5.61
C GLN A 431 -15.55 -29.09 6.81
N TYR A 432 -15.00 -27.89 6.66
CA TYR A 432 -14.32 -27.19 7.74
C TYR A 432 -15.28 -26.89 8.90
N ALA A 433 -16.43 -26.28 8.61
CA ALA A 433 -17.45 -25.97 9.60
C ALA A 433 -17.94 -27.22 10.36
N ASN A 434 -18.19 -28.33 9.65
CA ASN A 434 -18.58 -29.59 10.27
C ASN A 434 -17.49 -30.14 11.20
N LYS A 435 -16.20 -30.03 10.83
CA LYS A 435 -15.08 -30.47 11.69
C LYS A 435 -14.92 -29.60 12.92
N LYS A 436 -15.10 -28.30 12.77
CA LYS A 436 -15.10 -27.36 13.91
C LYS A 436 -16.18 -27.72 14.92
N LEU A 437 -17.40 -28.03 14.46
CA LEU A 437 -18.47 -28.48 15.35
C LEU A 437 -18.05 -29.74 16.13
N LEU A 438 -17.36 -30.69 15.50
CA LEU A 438 -16.85 -31.89 16.18
C LEU A 438 -15.81 -31.58 17.26
N ILE A 439 -14.93 -30.60 17.04
CA ILE A 439 -13.97 -30.14 18.08
C ILE A 439 -14.74 -29.56 19.27
N ASN A 440 -15.72 -28.68 19.03
CA ASN A 440 -16.51 -28.08 20.10
C ASN A 440 -17.26 -29.13 20.92
N TYR A 441 -17.81 -30.17 20.28
CA TYR A 441 -18.46 -31.29 20.99
C TYR A 441 -17.50 -32.22 21.73
N ALA A 442 -16.25 -32.33 21.27
CA ALA A 442 -15.24 -33.17 21.91
C ALA A 442 -14.65 -32.54 23.18
N ILE A 443 -14.73 -31.21 23.34
CA ILE A 443 -14.30 -30.49 24.55
C ILE A 443 -15.12 -30.90 25.78
N ASP A 444 -16.38 -31.34 25.58
CA ASP A 444 -17.24 -31.83 26.67
C ASP A 444 -16.87 -33.25 27.16
N ASN A 445 -15.96 -33.95 26.48
CA ASN A 445 -15.52 -35.30 26.83
C ASN A 445 -13.98 -35.37 26.90
N VAL A 446 -13.42 -35.39 28.10
CA VAL A 446 -11.97 -35.38 28.43
C VAL A 446 -11.16 -36.54 27.80
N SER A 447 -11.78 -37.46 27.07
CA SER A 447 -11.19 -38.76 26.74
C SER A 447 -10.48 -38.88 25.38
N ASP A 448 -10.31 -37.84 24.56
CA ASP A 448 -9.83 -38.10 23.19
C ASP A 448 -8.93 -37.01 22.58
N MET A 449 -7.79 -36.76 23.24
CA MET A 449 -6.72 -35.88 22.75
C MET A 449 -6.22 -36.30 21.36
N VAL A 450 -6.14 -37.60 21.07
CA VAL A 450 -5.73 -38.13 19.75
C VAL A 450 -6.79 -37.87 18.67
N PHE A 451 -8.07 -37.94 19.02
CA PHE A 451 -9.18 -37.62 18.11
C PHE A 451 -9.20 -36.13 17.74
N ASN A 452 -8.98 -35.25 18.72
CA ASN A 452 -8.88 -33.80 18.50
C ASN A 452 -7.69 -33.46 17.59
N GLU A 453 -6.52 -34.06 17.82
CA GLU A 453 -5.35 -33.88 16.95
C GLU A 453 -5.61 -34.32 15.51
N ARG A 454 -6.31 -35.45 15.33
CA ARG A 454 -6.70 -35.91 13.99
C ARG A 454 -7.63 -34.92 13.29
N ILE A 455 -8.63 -34.38 13.99
CA ILE A 455 -9.56 -33.40 13.40
C ILE A 455 -8.84 -32.10 13.03
N LYS A 456 -7.94 -31.61 13.91
CA LYS A 456 -7.12 -30.42 13.65
C LYS A 456 -6.23 -30.61 12.41
N GLN A 457 -5.58 -31.77 12.26
CA GLN A 457 -4.80 -32.09 11.07
C GLN A 457 -5.67 -32.10 9.80
N GLU A 458 -6.89 -32.61 9.89
CA GLU A 458 -7.82 -32.59 8.76
C GLU A 458 -8.33 -31.18 8.43
N MET A 459 -8.53 -30.31 9.43
CA MET A 459 -8.85 -28.90 9.22
C MET A 459 -7.70 -28.15 8.55
N ARG A 460 -6.45 -28.37 8.99
CA ARG A 460 -5.24 -27.83 8.34
C ARG A 460 -5.16 -28.23 6.87
N LYS A 461 -5.38 -29.52 6.56
CA LYS A 461 -5.42 -30.01 5.17
C LYS A 461 -6.54 -29.39 4.35
N ILE A 462 -7.67 -29.04 4.97
CA ILE A 462 -8.75 -28.32 4.27
C ILE A 462 -8.28 -26.91 3.94
N GLU A 463 -7.72 -26.16 4.90
CA GLU A 463 -7.21 -24.81 4.65
C GLU A 463 -6.09 -24.79 3.59
N GLU A 464 -5.16 -25.75 3.60
CA GLU A 464 -4.14 -25.89 2.56
C GLU A 464 -4.77 -26.06 1.16
N LYS A 465 -5.80 -26.91 1.03
CA LYS A 465 -6.54 -27.08 -0.24
C LYS A 465 -7.28 -25.80 -0.64
N ILE A 466 -7.81 -25.07 0.33
CA ILE A 466 -8.46 -23.77 0.08
C ILE A 466 -7.44 -22.78 -0.46
N GLN A 467 -6.27 -22.66 0.17
CA GLN A 467 -5.20 -21.79 -0.29
C GLN A 467 -4.70 -22.17 -1.69
N GLU A 468 -4.63 -23.47 -2.01
CA GLU A 468 -4.29 -23.93 -3.35
C GLU A 468 -5.35 -23.51 -4.38
N LEU A 469 -6.63 -23.63 -4.04
CA LEU A 469 -7.73 -23.18 -4.90
C LEU A 469 -7.75 -21.66 -5.06
N GLU A 470 -7.50 -20.89 -4.00
CA GLU A 470 -7.37 -19.44 -4.07
C GLU A 470 -6.20 -19.03 -4.98
N LYS A 471 -5.06 -19.71 -4.87
CA LYS A 471 -3.92 -19.50 -5.77
C LYS A 471 -4.27 -19.83 -7.22
N LYS A 472 -5.06 -20.87 -7.47
CA LYS A 472 -5.59 -21.17 -8.81
C LYS A 472 -6.54 -20.09 -9.31
N VAL A 473 -7.42 -19.55 -8.45
CA VAL A 473 -8.27 -18.39 -8.80
C VAL A 473 -7.41 -17.18 -9.16
N GLU A 474 -6.36 -16.89 -8.39
CA GLU A 474 -5.47 -15.75 -8.65
C GLU A 474 -4.67 -15.95 -9.94
N ASN A 475 -4.09 -17.13 -10.15
CA ASN A 475 -3.39 -17.47 -11.39
C ASN A 475 -4.32 -17.38 -12.61
N ALA A 476 -5.56 -17.85 -12.49
CA ALA A 476 -6.57 -17.74 -13.55
C ALA A 476 -7.02 -16.29 -13.82
N ARG A 477 -6.65 -15.30 -12.98
CA ARG A 477 -6.80 -13.88 -13.31
C ARG A 477 -5.61 -13.32 -14.09
N HIS A 478 -4.47 -14.01 -14.06
CA HIS A 478 -3.23 -13.62 -14.74
C HIS A 478 -3.05 -14.29 -16.10
N THR A 479 -3.80 -15.35 -16.38
CA THR A 479 -3.93 -16.03 -17.68
C THR A 479 -5.22 -15.62 -18.36
#